data_AF-A0A1G7NNF7-F1
#
_entry.id   AF-A0A1G7NNF7-F1
#
_cell.length_a   1.000
_cell.length_b   1.000
_cell.length_c   1.000
_cell.angle_alpha   90.00
_cell.angle_beta   90.00
_cell.angle_gamma   90.00
#
_symmetry.space_group_name_H-M   'P 1'
#
loop_
_entity.id
_entity.type
_entity.pdbx_description
1 polymer ?
#
loop_
_entity_poly.entity_id
_entity_poly.type
_entity_poly.pdbx_seq_one_letter_code
_entity_poly.pdbx_strand_id
1 'polypeptide(L)'
;MNTYIHSFQSEWLKRKRSLASWLVICGAAFTAMVIIVAKLVRHSSLAAAGVAPKYWESLWKSAWESMAIFLLPLGAILASSLITQLEYKNNSWKLLHTTPQSYGVIFLAKLSVILVMMLQFLLFFNIGIYLAGVLSGLLFGVAYPAEPIPYLHFLLKTGATYWPACR
;
A
#
# COMPACT_ATOMS: atom_id res chain seq x y z
N MET A 1 -8.48 -28.32 -4.45
CA MET A 1 -8.24 -26.98 -5.05
C MET A 1 -9.47 -26.07 -4.91
N ASN A 2 -10.67 -26.51 -5.29
CA ASN A 2 -11.91 -25.71 -5.14
C ASN A 2 -12.17 -25.22 -3.71
N THR A 3 -11.89 -26.05 -2.70
CA THR A 3 -12.11 -25.72 -1.28
C THR A 3 -11.30 -24.52 -0.80
N TYR A 4 -10.05 -24.39 -1.28
CA TYR A 4 -9.20 -23.24 -0.97
C TYR A 4 -9.73 -21.96 -1.62
N ILE A 5 -10.17 -22.04 -2.88
CA ILE A 5 -10.73 -20.90 -3.63
C ILE A 5 -12.02 -20.41 -2.96
N HIS A 6 -12.91 -21.32 -2.56
CA HIS A 6 -14.14 -20.96 -1.85
C HIS A 6 -13.86 -20.34 -0.47
N SER A 7 -12.90 -20.90 0.28
CA SER A 7 -12.45 -20.30 1.54
C SER A 7 -11.89 -18.89 1.33
N PHE A 8 -11.02 -18.69 0.34
CA PHE A 8 -10.48 -17.38 0.00
C PHE A 8 -11.58 -16.38 -0.41
N GLN A 9 -12.50 -16.78 -1.28
CA GLN A 9 -13.63 -15.95 -1.69
C GLN A 9 -14.52 -15.55 -0.51
N SER A 10 -14.78 -16.49 0.41
CA SER A 10 -15.58 -16.21 1.60
C SER A 10 -14.91 -15.19 2.52
N GLU A 11 -13.61 -15.31 2.75
CA GLU A 11 -12.82 -14.36 3.54
C GLU A 11 -12.73 -12.99 2.84
N TRP A 12 -12.58 -12.99 1.51
CA TRP A 12 -12.59 -11.78 0.70
C TRP A 12 -13.93 -11.03 0.75
N LEU A 13 -15.05 -11.75 0.72
CA LEU A 13 -16.38 -11.16 0.82
C LEU A 13 -16.62 -10.52 2.20
N LYS A 14 -16.19 -11.21 3.27
CA LYS A 14 -16.23 -10.69 4.65
C LYS A 14 -15.41 -9.40 4.78
N ARG A 15 -14.28 -9.32 4.08
CA ARG A 15 -13.42 -8.13 4.02
C ARG A 15 -14.07 -6.96 3.26
N LYS A 16 -14.77 -7.21 2.14
CA LYS A 16 -15.31 -6.15 1.25
C LYS A 16 -16.33 -5.22 1.94
N ARG A 17 -17.09 -5.73 2.92
CA ARG A 17 -18.03 -4.94 3.75
C ARG A 17 -17.42 -4.46 5.08
N SER A 18 -16.15 -4.76 5.32
CA SER A 18 -15.44 -4.39 6.55
C SER A 18 -14.65 -3.10 6.37
N LEU A 19 -14.32 -2.46 7.50
CA LEU A 19 -13.39 -1.33 7.62
C LEU A 19 -12.05 -1.58 6.91
N ALA A 20 -11.73 -2.83 6.58
CA ALA A 20 -10.54 -3.27 5.86
C ALA A 20 -10.39 -2.62 4.49
N SER A 21 -11.50 -2.47 3.75
CA SER A 21 -11.48 -1.81 2.45
C SER A 21 -11.28 -0.30 2.59
N TRP A 22 -11.86 0.28 3.65
CA TRP A 22 -11.66 1.68 4.02
C TRP A 22 -10.24 1.96 4.48
N LEU A 23 -9.61 1.02 5.19
CA LEU A 23 -8.24 1.18 5.69
C LEU A 23 -7.22 1.31 4.55
N VAL A 24 -7.40 0.57 3.45
CA VAL A 24 -6.55 0.69 2.25
C VAL A 24 -6.76 2.05 1.57
N ILE A 25 -8.00 2.51 1.44
CA ILE A 25 -8.33 3.81 0.84
C ILE A 25 -7.81 4.96 1.71
N CYS A 26 -8.03 4.89 3.03
CA CYS A 26 -7.51 5.87 3.99
C CYS A 26 -5.98 5.88 4.02
N GLY A 27 -5.32 4.72 3.95
CA GLY A 27 -3.85 4.64 3.87
C GLY A 27 -3.28 5.28 2.60
N ALA A 28 -3.98 5.10 1.47
CA ALA A 28 -3.65 5.76 0.20
C ALA A 28 -3.85 7.28 0.24
N ALA A 29 -4.98 7.73 0.79
CA ALA A 29 -5.27 9.15 0.94
C ALA A 29 -4.29 9.81 1.94
N PHE A 30 -3.98 9.13 3.03
CA PHE A 30 -3.03 9.58 4.04
C PHE A 30 -1.62 9.75 3.46
N THR A 31 -1.16 8.82 2.62
CA THR A 31 0.15 8.95 1.96
C THR A 31 0.21 10.11 0.99
N ALA A 32 -0.80 10.28 0.14
CA ALA A 32 -0.88 11.44 -0.75
C ALA A 32 -0.88 12.76 0.06
N MET A 33 -1.65 12.82 1.14
CA MET A 33 -1.71 13.98 2.03
C MET A 33 -0.37 14.27 2.72
N VAL A 34 0.30 13.26 3.28
CA VAL A 34 1.61 13.43 3.93
C VAL A 34 2.65 13.98 2.95
N ILE A 35 2.67 13.49 1.71
CA ILE A 35 3.63 13.96 0.69
C ILE A 35 3.31 15.40 0.29
N ILE A 36 2.04 15.76 0.13
CA ILE A 36 1.62 17.14 -0.16
C ILE A 36 1.97 18.08 0.98
N VAL A 37 1.76 17.67 2.24
CA VAL A 37 2.14 18.45 3.43
C VAL A 37 3.66 18.60 3.53
N ALA A 38 4.42 17.53 3.30
CA ALA A 38 5.89 17.59 3.29
C ALA A 38 6.42 18.54 2.21
N LYS A 39 5.73 18.63 1.07
CA LYS A 39 5.99 19.62 0.02
C LYS A 39 5.62 21.03 0.50
N LEU A 40 4.45 21.22 1.11
CA LEU A 40 3.95 22.50 1.63
C LEU A 40 4.91 23.14 2.65
N VAL A 41 5.51 22.32 3.51
CA VAL A 41 6.47 22.79 4.52
C VAL A 41 7.82 23.16 3.91
N ARG A 42 8.18 22.60 2.74
CA ARG A 42 9.48 22.81 2.05
C ARG A 42 9.44 23.84 0.91
N HIS A 43 8.45 24.74 0.89
CA HIS A 43 8.25 25.73 -0.18
C HIS A 43 9.48 26.53 -0.58
N SER A 44 10.33 26.91 0.37
CA SER A 44 11.49 27.78 0.11
C SER A 44 12.61 27.10 -0.70
N SER A 45 12.61 25.77 -0.84
CA SER A 45 13.62 25.04 -1.62
C SER A 45 13.09 24.44 -2.94
N LEU A 46 11.79 24.57 -3.23
CA LEU A 46 11.16 23.95 -4.40
C LEU A 46 11.48 24.67 -5.72
N ALA A 47 11.66 26.00 -5.69
CA ALA A 47 12.06 26.77 -6.86
C ALA A 47 13.46 26.37 -7.38
N ALA A 48 14.38 25.98 -6.48
CA ALA A 48 15.70 25.48 -6.85
C ALA A 48 15.72 23.98 -7.20
N ALA A 49 14.81 23.18 -6.63
CA ALA A 49 14.77 21.74 -6.82
C ALA A 49 13.96 21.26 -8.05
N GLY A 50 13.09 22.10 -8.62
CA GLY A 50 12.34 21.79 -9.84
C GLY A 50 13.20 21.65 -11.10
N VAL A 51 14.44 22.17 -11.07
CA VAL A 51 15.40 22.14 -12.19
C VAL A 51 16.45 21.02 -12.00
N ALA A 52 16.42 20.29 -10.88
CA ALA A 52 17.42 19.27 -10.58
C ALA A 52 17.16 17.97 -11.38
N PRO A 53 18.20 17.38 -12.02
CA PRO A 53 18.08 16.24 -12.94
C PRO A 53 17.77 14.87 -12.28
N LYS A 54 17.17 14.87 -11.08
CA LYS A 54 16.78 13.66 -10.31
C LYS A 54 15.59 13.91 -9.37
N TYR A 55 14.68 14.82 -9.74
CA TYR A 55 13.56 15.21 -8.90
C TYR A 55 12.67 14.01 -8.51
N TRP A 56 12.33 13.18 -9.50
CA TRP A 56 11.46 12.01 -9.32
C TRP A 56 12.10 10.92 -8.46
N GLU A 57 13.40 10.66 -8.63
CA GLU A 57 14.12 9.65 -7.84
C GLU A 57 14.23 10.06 -6.36
N SER A 58 14.52 11.34 -6.10
CA SER A 58 14.62 11.86 -4.73
C SER A 58 13.26 11.82 -4.01
N LEU A 59 12.21 12.25 -4.70
CA LEU A 59 10.84 12.22 -4.16
C LEU A 59 10.40 10.79 -3.86
N TRP A 60 10.67 9.87 -4.78
CA TRP A 60 10.40 8.46 -4.58
C TRP A 60 11.18 7.88 -3.40
N LYS A 61 12.49 8.14 -3.32
CA LYS A 61 13.35 7.59 -2.25
C LYS A 61 12.88 8.05 -0.87
N SER A 62 12.59 9.34 -0.70
CA SER A 62 12.08 9.86 0.57
C SER A 62 10.68 9.34 0.93
N ALA A 63 9.80 9.19 -0.07
CA ALA A 63 8.49 8.59 0.17
C ALA A 63 8.61 7.10 0.54
N TRP A 64 9.53 6.37 -0.10
CA TRP A 64 9.76 4.96 0.18
C TRP A 64 10.40 4.68 1.53
N GLU A 65 11.32 5.53 1.98
CA GLU A 65 11.96 5.40 3.29
C GLU A 65 10.93 5.52 4.42
N SER A 66 10.07 6.53 4.35
CA SER A 66 8.98 6.70 5.33
C SER A 66 7.92 5.59 5.23
N MET A 67 7.59 5.15 4.01
CA MET A 67 6.70 4.01 3.78
C MET A 67 7.22 2.71 4.39
N ALA A 68 8.49 2.36 4.14
CA ALA A 68 9.08 1.10 4.58
C ALA A 68 9.21 1.01 6.11
N ILE A 69 9.56 2.11 6.77
CA ILE A 69 9.81 2.13 8.22
C ILE A 69 8.49 2.19 9.01
N PHE A 70 7.53 3.00 8.56
CA PHE A 70 6.32 3.27 9.34
C PHE A 70 5.10 2.55 8.80
N LEU A 71 4.81 2.75 7.52
CA LEU A 71 3.48 2.50 7.01
C LEU A 71 3.26 1.04 6.57
N LEU A 72 4.31 0.36 6.12
CA LEU A 72 4.31 -1.09 5.84
C LEU A 72 4.08 -1.92 7.13
N PRO A 73 4.87 -1.73 8.21
CA PRO A 73 4.65 -2.44 9.47
C PRO A 73 3.28 -2.14 10.07
N LEU A 74 2.86 -0.87 10.06
CA LEU A 74 1.55 -0.44 10.55
C LEU A 74 0.41 -1.06 9.74
N GLY A 75 0.52 -1.08 8.40
CA GLY A 75 -0.45 -1.72 7.52
C GLY A 75 -0.58 -3.22 7.79
N ALA A 76 0.52 -3.92 8.02
CA ALA A 76 0.52 -5.35 8.36
C ALA A 76 -0.12 -5.62 9.73
N ILE A 77 0.20 -4.83 10.75
CA ILE A 77 -0.38 -4.94 12.10
C ILE A 77 -1.89 -4.67 12.05
N LEU A 78 -2.32 -3.62 11.35
CA LEU A 78 -3.74 -3.30 11.23
C LEU A 78 -4.51 -4.35 10.42
N ALA A 79 -3.95 -4.85 9.32
CA ALA A 79 -4.58 -5.89 8.52
C ALA A 79 -4.76 -7.19 9.32
N SER A 80 -3.73 -7.63 10.05
CA SER A 80 -3.81 -8.83 10.88
C SER A 80 -4.78 -8.66 12.07
N SER A 81 -4.72 -7.52 12.77
CA SER A 81 -5.63 -7.22 13.89
C SER A 81 -7.10 -7.13 13.43
N LEU A 82 -7.35 -6.56 12.26
CA LEU A 82 -8.72 -6.41 11.77
C LEU A 82 -9.34 -7.76 11.38
N ILE A 83 -8.55 -8.67 10.82
CA ILE A 83 -9.02 -10.03 10.49
C ILE A 83 -9.42 -10.78 11.77
N THR A 84 -8.61 -10.69 12.83
CA THR A 84 -8.95 -11.35 14.10
C THR A 84 -10.18 -10.71 14.76
N GLN A 85 -10.30 -9.38 14.73
CA GLN A 85 -11.49 -8.68 15.23
C GLN A 85 -12.76 -9.04 14.46
N LEU A 86 -12.67 -9.23 13.14
CA LEU A 86 -13.80 -9.61 12.31
C LEU A 86 -14.33 -11.00 12.67
N GLU A 87 -13.45 -11.94 12.99
CA GLU A 87 -13.84 -13.29 13.43
C GLU A 87 -14.51 -13.29 14.79
N TYR A 88 -13.96 -12.52 15.72
CA TYR A 88 -14.51 -12.38 17.06
C TYR A 88 -15.90 -11.73 17.01
N LYS A 89 -16.05 -10.63 16.27
CA LYS A 89 -17.32 -9.89 16.17
C LYS A 89 -18.44 -10.68 15.49
N ASN A 90 -18.12 -11.46 14.47
CA ASN A 90 -19.11 -12.26 13.74
C ASN A 90 -19.37 -13.64 14.35
N ASN A 91 -18.83 -13.95 15.54
CA ASN A 91 -18.88 -15.27 16.17
C ASN A 91 -18.44 -16.42 15.23
N SER A 92 -17.73 -16.10 14.15
CA SER A 92 -17.43 -17.03 13.07
C SER A 92 -16.37 -18.04 13.48
N TRP A 93 -15.61 -17.73 14.53
CA TRP A 93 -14.65 -18.64 15.15
C TRP A 93 -15.27 -19.99 15.50
N LYS A 94 -16.49 -20.02 16.06
CA LYS A 94 -17.17 -21.28 16.44
C LYS A 94 -17.60 -22.09 15.21
N LEU A 95 -18.09 -21.41 14.17
CA LEU A 95 -18.50 -22.03 12.90
C LEU A 95 -17.29 -22.57 12.13
N LEU A 96 -16.12 -21.95 12.30
CA LEU A 96 -14.91 -22.37 11.60
C LEU A 96 -14.42 -23.74 12.08
N HIS A 97 -14.51 -24.00 13.40
CA HIS A 97 -14.15 -25.30 14.01
C HIS A 97 -15.12 -26.45 13.69
N THR A 98 -16.32 -26.16 13.18
CA THR A 98 -17.27 -27.20 12.77
C THR A 98 -17.15 -27.58 11.29
N THR A 99 -16.34 -26.85 10.51
CA THR A 99 -16.12 -27.18 9.10
C THR A 99 -15.05 -28.26 8.92
N PRO A 100 -15.22 -29.21 7.98
CA PRO A 100 -14.23 -30.24 7.68
C PRO A 100 -13.07 -29.68 6.81
N GLN A 101 -12.50 -28.55 7.22
CA GLN A 101 -11.35 -27.91 6.58
C GLN A 101 -10.10 -28.16 7.42
N SER A 102 -8.96 -28.37 6.77
CA SER A 102 -7.69 -28.43 7.51
C SER A 102 -7.27 -27.02 7.97
N TYR A 103 -6.70 -26.94 9.18
CA TYR A 103 -6.21 -25.67 9.74
C TYR A 103 -5.18 -24.96 8.83
N GLY A 104 -4.38 -25.73 8.08
CA GLY A 104 -3.41 -25.18 7.12
C GLY A 104 -4.08 -24.43 5.96
N VAL A 105 -5.20 -24.94 5.42
CA VAL A 105 -5.96 -24.29 4.33
C VAL A 105 -6.58 -22.97 4.83
N ILE A 106 -7.11 -22.97 6.05
CA ILE A 106 -7.67 -21.77 6.70
C ILE A 106 -6.58 -20.72 6.91
N PHE A 107 -5.43 -21.12 7.45
CA PHE A 107 -4.30 -20.22 7.68
C PHE A 107 -3.80 -19.61 6.38
N LEU A 108 -3.58 -20.42 5.34
CA LEU A 108 -3.11 -19.95 4.03
C LEU A 108 -4.16 -19.07 3.32
N ALA A 109 -5.45 -19.35 3.48
CA ALA A 109 -6.51 -18.48 2.96
C ALA A 109 -6.48 -17.10 3.62
N LYS A 110 -6.28 -17.03 4.94
CA LYS A 110 -6.16 -15.75 5.65
C LYS A 110 -4.88 -15.00 5.29
N LEU A 111 -3.76 -15.71 5.23
CA LEU A 111 -2.47 -15.14 4.85
C LEU A 111 -2.52 -14.54 3.43
N SER A 112 -3.08 -15.27 2.47
CA SER A 112 -3.25 -14.77 1.10
C SER A 112 -4.15 -13.54 1.05
N VAL A 113 -5.22 -13.45 1.85
CA VAL A 113 -6.03 -12.23 1.94
C VAL A 113 -5.18 -11.05 2.44
N ILE A 114 -4.39 -11.22 3.51
CA ILE A 114 -3.48 -10.18 4.05
C ILE A 114 -2.50 -9.72 2.98
N LEU A 115 -1.85 -10.66 2.28
CA LEU A 115 -0.89 -10.35 1.22
C LEU A 115 -1.53 -9.56 0.08
N VAL A 116 -2.75 -9.93 -0.34
CA VAL A 116 -3.48 -9.16 -1.35
C VAL A 116 -3.85 -7.76 -0.83
N MET A 117 -4.20 -7.60 0.46
CA MET A 117 -4.42 -6.26 1.03
C MET A 117 -3.16 -5.40 0.94
N MET A 118 -2.01 -5.99 1.27
CA MET A 118 -0.72 -5.31 1.28
C MET A 118 -0.30 -4.94 -0.14
N LEU A 119 -0.54 -5.80 -1.12
CA LEU A 119 -0.30 -5.52 -2.53
C LEU A 119 -1.19 -4.38 -3.04
N GLN A 120 -2.49 -4.38 -2.72
CA GLN A 120 -3.39 -3.28 -3.07
C GLN A 120 -2.91 -1.95 -2.49
N PHE A 121 -2.50 -1.97 -1.22
CA PHE A 121 -1.97 -0.80 -0.55
C PHE A 121 -0.70 -0.25 -1.22
N LEU A 122 0.22 -1.11 -1.65
CA LEU A 122 1.39 -0.71 -2.43
C LEU A 122 1.01 -0.08 -3.78
N LEU A 123 0.02 -0.64 -4.49
CA LEU A 123 -0.46 -0.07 -5.76
C LEU A 123 -1.05 1.33 -5.55
N PHE A 124 -1.89 1.51 -4.54
CA PHE A 124 -2.46 2.82 -4.25
C PHE A 124 -1.40 3.84 -3.81
N PHE A 125 -0.37 3.41 -3.07
CA PHE A 125 0.74 4.28 -2.70
C PHE A 125 1.51 4.80 -3.92
N ASN A 126 1.77 3.93 -4.89
CA ASN A 126 2.41 4.32 -6.16
C ASN A 126 1.60 5.39 -6.89
N ILE A 127 0.28 5.22 -6.95
CA ILE A 127 -0.65 6.21 -7.52
C ILE A 127 -0.60 7.52 -6.72
N GLY A 128 -0.55 7.44 -5.39
CA GLY A 128 -0.44 8.60 -4.50
C GLY A 128 0.84 9.41 -4.72
N ILE A 129 1.99 8.75 -4.88
CA ILE A 129 3.27 9.41 -5.22
C ILE A 129 3.16 10.12 -6.57
N TYR A 130 2.59 9.44 -7.57
CA TYR A 130 2.40 10.01 -8.90
C TYR A 130 1.51 11.27 -8.85
N LEU A 131 0.36 11.19 -8.20
CA LEU A 131 -0.55 12.32 -8.02
C LEU A 131 0.11 13.47 -7.27
N ALA A 132 0.87 13.19 -6.21
CA ALA A 132 1.57 14.23 -5.46
C ALA A 132 2.64 14.93 -6.31
N GLY A 133 3.34 14.21 -7.19
CA GLY A 133 4.26 14.79 -8.15
C GLY A 133 3.57 15.73 -9.14
N VAL A 134 2.47 15.27 -9.77
CA VAL A 134 1.70 16.07 -10.75
C VAL A 134 1.03 17.29 -10.10
N LEU A 135 0.37 17.11 -8.94
CA LEU A 135 -0.28 18.20 -8.20
C LEU A 135 0.73 19.26 -7.75
N SER A 136 1.94 18.86 -7.36
CA SER A 136 2.98 19.82 -6.98
C SER A 136 3.44 20.71 -8.14
N GLY A 137 3.45 20.18 -9.38
CA GLY A 137 3.73 21.00 -10.57
C GLY A 137 2.60 21.99 -10.88
N LEU A 138 1.36 21.56 -10.71
CA LEU A 138 0.17 22.36 -11.04
C LEU A 138 -0.11 23.47 -10.02
N LEU A 139 0.09 23.21 -8.72
CA LEU A 139 -0.21 24.15 -7.63
C LEU A 139 0.87 25.24 -7.46
N PHE A 140 2.13 24.96 -7.78
CA PHE A 140 3.24 25.89 -7.57
C PHE A 140 3.73 26.59 -8.84
N GLY A 141 3.10 26.35 -10.00
CA GLY A 141 3.47 27.00 -11.26
C GLY A 141 4.90 26.70 -11.72
N VAL A 142 5.52 25.64 -11.19
CA VAL A 142 6.87 25.21 -11.54
C VAL A 142 6.78 24.41 -12.84
N ALA A 143 7.65 24.72 -13.81
CA ALA A 143 7.71 24.00 -15.08
C ALA A 143 7.75 22.48 -14.84
N TYR A 144 6.89 21.75 -15.53
CA TYR A 144 6.86 20.29 -15.45
C TYR A 144 8.27 19.78 -15.77
N PRO A 145 8.91 19.00 -14.88
CA PRO A 145 10.27 18.52 -15.13
C PRO A 145 10.28 17.76 -16.47
N ALA A 146 11.15 18.17 -17.39
CA ALA A 146 11.25 17.64 -18.76
C ALA A 146 11.75 16.18 -18.83
N GLU A 147 12.00 15.56 -17.68
CA GLU A 147 12.42 14.18 -17.59
C GLU A 147 11.24 13.23 -17.83
N PRO A 148 11.40 12.24 -18.71
CA PRO A 148 10.41 11.19 -18.87
C PRO A 148 10.26 10.43 -17.55
N ILE A 149 9.02 10.26 -17.11
CA ILE A 149 8.69 9.55 -15.88
C ILE A 149 9.25 8.12 -15.97
N PRO A 150 10.18 7.70 -15.09
CA PRO A 150 10.82 6.39 -15.23
C PRO A 150 9.96 5.28 -14.60
N TYR A 151 8.84 4.93 -15.24
CA TYR A 151 7.89 3.89 -14.77
C TYR A 151 8.58 2.54 -14.52
N LEU A 152 9.52 2.18 -15.40
CA LEU A 152 10.29 0.94 -15.35
C LEU A 152 11.25 0.91 -14.16
N HIS A 153 11.89 2.04 -13.86
CA HIS A 153 12.79 2.15 -12.70
C HIS A 153 12.01 2.02 -11.38
N PHE A 154 10.80 2.60 -11.33
CA PHE A 154 9.92 2.49 -10.16
C PHE A 154 9.41 1.06 -9.96
N LEU A 155 8.93 0.39 -11.01
CA LEU A 155 8.47 -1.00 -10.91
C LEU A 155 9.61 -1.98 -10.60
N LEU A 156 10.79 -1.82 -11.22
CA LEU A 156 11.97 -2.68 -10.97
C LEU A 156 12.57 -2.46 -9.58
N LYS A 157 12.70 -1.21 -9.10
CA LYS A 157 13.19 -0.98 -7.74
C LYS A 157 12.19 -1.41 -6.68
N THR A 158 10.89 -1.20 -6.89
CA THR A 158 9.87 -1.77 -6.02
C THR A 158 10.09 -3.28 -5.94
N GLY A 159 10.18 -3.91 -7.12
CA GLY A 159 10.63 -5.29 -7.40
C GLY A 159 11.77 -5.80 -6.52
N ALA A 160 12.93 -5.21 -6.72
CA ALA A 160 14.20 -5.65 -6.16
C ALA A 160 14.33 -5.40 -4.66
N THR A 161 13.58 -4.45 -4.09
CA THR A 161 13.69 -4.13 -2.65
C THR A 161 12.95 -5.16 -1.78
N TYR A 162 11.92 -5.83 -2.31
CA TYR A 162 11.17 -6.86 -1.57
C TYR A 162 11.67 -8.28 -1.79
N TRP A 163 12.42 -8.55 -2.87
CA TRP A 163 12.94 -9.88 -3.18
C TRP A 163 14.47 -9.90 -3.06
N PRO A 164 15.02 -10.07 -1.84
CA PRO A 164 16.47 -10.10 -1.62
C PRO A 164 17.17 -11.29 -2.30
N ALA A 165 16.45 -12.22 -2.93
CA ALA A 165 17.02 -13.40 -3.58
C ALA A 165 17.64 -13.15 -4.97
N CYS A 166 17.70 -11.90 -5.46
CA CYS A 166 18.41 -11.53 -6.69
C CYS A 166 19.61 -10.60 -6.41
N ARG A 167 20.38 -10.91 -5.36
CA ARG A 167 21.73 -10.38 -5.18
C ARG A 167 22.68 -11.51 -4.81
#